data_AF-A0A2I0XGU7-F1
#
_entry.id   AF-A0A2I0XGU7-F1
#
_cell.length_a   1.000
_cell.length_b   1.000
_cell.length_c   1.000
_cell.angle_alpha   90.00
_cell.angle_beta   90.00
_cell.angle_gamma   90.00
#
_symmetry.space_group_name_H-M   'P 1'
#
loop_
_entity.id
_entity.type
_entity.pdbx_description
1 polymer ?
#
loop_
_entity_poly.entity_id
_entity_poly.type
_entity_poly.pdbx_seq_one_letter_code
_entity_poly.pdbx_strand_id
1 'polypeptide(L)' 'MISSMTLIAKNDHIMQIFLDPKERNNTEYKLETFSGVYRKLCGKDVVFEYPVTESA' A
#
# COMPACT_ATOMS: atom_id res chain seq x y z
N MET A 1 -10.96 3.69 15.30
CA MET A 1 -10.94 3.58 13.82
C MET A 1 -9.61 3.99 13.18
N ILE A 2 -8.47 4.04 13.90
CA ILE A 2 -7.14 4.26 13.29
C ILE A 2 -6.07 3.27 13.80
N SER A 3 -6.50 2.18 14.45
CA SER A 3 -5.61 1.08 14.79
C SER A 3 -5.42 0.22 13.55
N SER A 4 -4.26 0.34 12.88
CA SER A 4 -3.56 -0.71 12.10
C SER A 4 -2.64 -0.20 10.98
N MET A 5 -2.38 1.09 10.80
CA MET A 5 -1.46 1.54 9.75
C MET A 5 0.00 1.54 10.23
N THR A 6 0.61 0.35 10.31
CA THR A 6 2.05 0.19 10.51
C THR A 6 2.79 0.58 9.23
N LEU A 7 3.21 1.84 9.15
CA LEU A 7 4.03 2.35 8.05
C LEU A 7 5.49 1.93 8.27
N ILE A 8 5.91 0.82 7.65
CA ILE A 8 7.32 0.42 7.61
C ILE A 8 7.97 1.14 6.42
N ALA A 9 8.42 2.37 6.63
CA ALA A 9 9.17 3.12 5.63
C ALA A 9 10.63 2.61 5.56
N LYS A 10 11.01 1.94 4.47
CA LYS A 10 12.42 1.77 4.09
C LYS A 10 12.68 2.49 2.76
N ASN A 11 13.50 3.54 2.85
CA ASN A 11 14.01 4.43 1.79
C ASN A 11 13.08 5.61 1.39
N ASP A 12 13.64 6.82 1.43
CA ASP A 12 12.99 8.13 1.62
C ASP A 12 11.95 8.57 0.55
N HIS A 13 11.85 7.84 -0.56
CA HIS A 13 11.10 8.28 -1.75
C HIS A 13 9.96 7.35 -2.17
N ILE A 14 9.84 6.15 -1.57
CA ILE A 14 8.82 5.16 -1.95
C ILE A 14 8.08 4.67 -0.70
N MET A 15 6.76 4.84 -0.68
CA MET A 15 5.90 4.36 0.40
C MET A 15 5.36 2.98 0.06
N GLN A 16 5.70 1.98 0.85
CA GLN A 16 5.11 0.65 0.75
C GLN A 16 3.90 0.54 1.67
N ILE A 17 2.76 0.15 1.10
CA ILE A 17 1.48 0.01 1.79
C ILE A 17 1.08 -1.46 1.72
N PHE A 18 0.94 -2.06 2.89
CA PHE A 18 0.53 -3.45 3.03
C PHE A 18 -0.99 -3.53 3.23
N LEU A 19 -1.70 -4.15 2.29
CA LEU A 19 -3.14 -4.39 2.36
C LEU A 19 -3.47 -5.82 2.80
N ASP A 20 -4.63 -6.02 3.38
CA ASP A 20 -5.09 -7.35 3.76
C ASP A 20 -5.31 -8.24 2.51
N PRO A 21 -4.70 -9.45 2.44
CA PRO A 21 -4.80 -10.33 1.28
C PRO A 21 -6.23 -10.78 0.98
N LYS A 22 -7.15 -10.68 1.96
CA LYS A 22 -8.56 -11.02 1.80
C LYS A 22 -9.30 -10.06 0.86
N GLU A 23 -8.88 -8.80 0.82
CA GLU A 23 -9.54 -7.75 0.05
C GLU A 23 -8.96 -7.61 -1.37
N ARG A 24 -7.91 -8.39 -1.71
CA ARG A 24 -7.15 -8.29 -2.95
C ARG A 24 -8.03 -8.18 -4.19
N ASN A 25 -9.01 -9.07 -4.33
CA ASN A 25 -9.90 -9.11 -5.49
C ASN A 25 -10.71 -7.81 -5.68
N ASN A 26 -11.03 -7.11 -4.59
CA ASN A 26 -11.79 -5.86 -4.59
C ASN A 26 -10.91 -4.61 -4.67
N THR A 27 -9.66 -4.70 -4.23
CA THR A 27 -8.76 -3.53 -4.19
C THR A 27 -7.80 -3.47 -5.36
N GLU A 28 -7.46 -4.60 -5.99
CA GLU A 28 -6.45 -4.70 -7.06
C GLU A 28 -6.69 -3.72 -8.22
N TYR A 29 -7.92 -3.60 -8.71
CA TYR A 29 -8.25 -2.65 -9.78
C TYR A 29 -8.15 -1.18 -9.36
N LYS A 30 -8.24 -0.88 -8.06
CA LYS A 30 -8.13 0.49 -7.54
C LYS A 30 -6.68 0.88 -7.29
N LEU A 31 -5.80 -0.09 -7.02
CA LEU A 31 -4.39 0.17 -6.69
C LEU A 31 -3.68 0.95 -7.80
N GLU A 32 -3.98 0.64 -9.07
CA GLU A 32 -3.43 1.34 -10.23
C GLU A 32 -3.83 2.83 -10.27
N THR A 33 -5.07 3.14 -9.88
CA THR A 33 -5.51 4.53 -9.78
C THR A 33 -4.90 5.22 -8.56
N PHE A 34 -4.84 4.54 -7.42
CA PHE A 34 -4.31 5.14 -6.19
C PHE A 34 -2.83 5.52 -6.33
N SER A 35 -1.99 4.67 -6.92
CA SER A 35 -0.57 4.97 -7.12
C SER A 35 -0.36 6.22 -7.98
N GLY A 36 -1.14 6.37 -9.07
CA GLY A 36 -1.11 7.55 -9.93
C GLY A 36 -1.55 8.83 -9.21
N VAL A 37 -2.59 8.74 -8.36
CA VAL A 37 -3.09 9.88 -7.57
C VAL A 37 -2.08 10.30 -6.51
N TYR A 38 -1.49 9.37 -5.76
CA TYR A 38 -0.47 9.69 -4.75
C TYR A 38 0.78 10.31 -5.36
N ARG A 39 1.24 9.79 -6.51
CA ARG A 39 2.34 10.41 -7.25
C ARG A 39 2.01 11.84 -7.68
N LYS A 40 0.77 12.09 -8.09
CA LYS A 40 0.34 13.42 -8.56
C LYS A 40 0.10 14.42 -7.43
N LEU A 41 -0.41 13.98 -6.28
CA LEU A 41 -0.72 14.83 -5.13
C LEU A 41 0.49 15.08 -4.23
N CYS A 42 1.30 14.05 -4.00
CA CYS A 42 2.38 14.08 -3.01
C CYS A 42 3.78 14.00 -3.65
N GLY A 43 3.88 13.68 -4.94
CA GLY A 43 5.17 13.51 -5.62
C GLY A 43 5.97 12.29 -5.13
N LYS A 44 5.35 11.41 -4.35
CA LYS A 44 5.98 10.21 -3.78
C LYS A 44 5.42 8.97 -4.46
N ASP A 45 6.31 8.01 -4.71
CA ASP A 45 5.94 6.75 -5.33
C ASP A 45 5.32 5.84 -4.26
N VAL A 46 4.24 5.14 -4.61
CA VAL A 46 3.48 4.33 -3.66
C VAL A 46 3.29 2.95 -4.25
N VAL A 47 3.75 1.94 -3.50
CA VAL A 47 3.67 0.54 -3.88
C VAL A 47 2.72 -0.16 -2.91
N PHE A 48 1.73 -0.84 -3.47
CA PHE A 48 0.75 -1.60 -2.70
C PHE A 48 1.12 -3.07 -2.78
N GLU A 49 1.32 -3.69 -1.63
CA GLU A 49 1.69 -5.09 -1.46
C GLU A 49 0.67 -5.79 -0.56
N TYR A 50 0.49 -7.09 -0.75
CA TYR A 50 -0.31 -7.90 0.16
C TYR A 50 0.67 -8.77 0.95
N PRO A 51 0.87 -8.55 2.26
CA PRO A 51 1.68 -9.44 3.04
C PRO A 51 0.95 -10.78 3.03
N VAL A 52 1.54 -11.76 2.34
CA VAL A 52 1.20 -13.15 2.58
C VAL A 52 1.63 -13.35 4.02
N THR A 53 0.68 -13.54 4.94
CA THR A 53 1.01 -13.97 6.30
C THR A 53 1.70 -15.32 6.16
N GLU A 54 3.01 -15.30 5.95
CA GLU A 54 3.88 -16.35 6.42
C GLU A 54 4.02 -16.05 7.91
N SER A 55 3.00 -16.50 8.65
CA SER A 55 3.11 -16.69 10.09
C SER A 55 4.27 -17.66 10.31
N ALA A 56 5.46 -17.11 10.52
CA ALA A 56 6.61 -17.83 11.08
C ALA A 56 6.39 -18.08 12.57
#